data_AF-A0A7W0NY58-F1
#
_entry.id   AF-A0A7W0NY58-F1
#
_cell.length_a   1.000
_cell.length_b   1.000
_cell.length_c   1.000
_cell.angle_alpha   90.00
_cell.angle_beta   90.00
_cell.angle_gamma   90.00
#
_symmetry.space_group_name_H-M   'P 1'
#
loop_
_entity.id
_entity.type
_entity.pdbx_description
1 polymer ?
#
loop_
_entity_poly.entity_id
_entity_poly.type
_entity_poly.pdbx_seq_one_letter_code
_entity_poly.pdbx_strand_id
1 'polypeptide(L)'
;MKPKGSLRALTTIMGAIAMVSACVANAGSDPNEPPDQLRVVRGEELYQQYCASCHRTDLSGDPDWKTPKEDGSYPPPPHDSTGHTWHHSDQVLLEIIRDGSDFAQSRMPSFGERLSDDDIGAILEFFKANWGPEEREYQRQINEQQARLGE
;
A
#
# COMPACT_ATOMS: atom_id res chain seq x y z
N MET A 1 8.55 76.00 -33.72
CA MET A 1 9.17 74.67 -33.58
C MET A 1 8.08 73.60 -33.77
N LYS A 2 8.23 72.65 -34.71
CA LYS A 2 7.40 71.42 -34.85
C LYS A 2 8.17 70.25 -34.21
N PRO A 3 7.50 69.20 -33.66
CA PRO A 3 6.98 68.08 -34.46
C PRO A 3 5.57 67.61 -33.99
N LYS A 4 4.62 67.14 -34.81
CA LYS A 4 4.49 65.96 -35.71
C LYS A 4 4.41 64.58 -35.01
N GLY A 5 3.27 63.89 -35.20
CA GLY A 5 3.09 62.43 -35.15
C GLY A 5 2.42 61.91 -33.87
N SER A 6 1.59 60.86 -33.85
CA SER A 6 1.03 59.98 -34.88
C SER A 6 -0.13 59.20 -34.25
N LEU A 7 -1.22 59.00 -35.00
CA LEU A 7 -2.27 58.01 -34.73
C LEU A 7 -1.62 56.61 -34.75
N ARG A 8 -1.97 55.73 -33.80
CA ARG A 8 -1.65 54.29 -33.87
C ARG A 8 -2.85 53.44 -33.47
N ALA A 9 -2.99 52.36 -34.23
CA ALA A 9 -4.15 51.52 -34.44
C ALA A 9 -4.59 50.70 -33.22
N LEU A 10 -5.90 50.42 -33.16
CA LEU A 10 -6.47 49.30 -32.43
C LEU A 10 -5.83 47.99 -32.94
N THR A 11 -5.42 47.14 -32.02
CA THR A 11 -5.12 45.73 -32.33
C THR A 11 -5.82 44.86 -31.30
N THR A 12 -6.91 44.23 -31.73
CA THR A 12 -7.65 43.23 -30.98
C THR A 12 -6.79 41.98 -30.84
N ILE A 13 -6.40 41.61 -29.62
CA ILE A 13 -5.71 40.35 -29.35
C ILE A 13 -6.78 39.29 -29.08
N MET A 14 -6.99 38.41 -30.06
CA MET A 14 -7.78 37.20 -29.93
C MET A 14 -6.91 36.16 -29.22
N GLY A 15 -7.10 36.01 -27.90
CA GLY A 15 -6.38 35.04 -27.08
C GLY A 15 -6.85 33.61 -27.39
N ALA A 16 -5.93 32.78 -27.88
CA ALA A 16 -6.15 31.37 -28.14
C ALA A 16 -6.34 30.59 -26.83
N ILE A 17 -7.45 29.87 -26.71
CA ILE A 17 -7.70 28.91 -25.63
C ILE A 17 -6.87 27.66 -25.93
N ALA A 18 -5.80 27.45 -25.16
CA ALA A 18 -5.06 26.19 -25.19
C ALA A 18 -5.85 25.14 -24.38
N MET A 19 -6.46 24.18 -25.08
CA MET A 19 -6.98 22.96 -24.45
C MET A 19 -5.78 22.13 -23.99
N VAL A 20 -5.52 22.11 -22.68
CA VAL A 20 -4.61 21.15 -22.06
C VAL A 20 -5.34 19.81 -22.05
N SER A 21 -4.98 18.93 -22.98
CA SER A 21 -5.46 17.55 -22.99
C SER A 21 -4.80 16.82 -21.81
N ALA A 22 -5.58 16.50 -20.79
CA ALA A 22 -5.13 15.67 -19.68
C ALA A 22 -4.98 14.23 -20.19
N CYS A 23 -3.74 13.78 -20.34
CA CYS A 23 -3.44 12.37 -20.52
C CYS A 23 -3.81 11.66 -19.21
N VAL A 24 -4.93 10.93 -19.21
CA VAL A 24 -5.21 9.93 -18.17
C VAL A 24 -4.22 8.78 -18.36
N ALA A 25 -3.15 8.79 -17.57
CA ALA A 25 -2.25 7.65 -17.47
C ALA A 25 -2.97 6.55 -16.69
N ASN A 26 -3.31 5.46 -17.38
CA ASN A 26 -3.77 4.23 -16.75
C ASN A 26 -2.55 3.60 -16.05
N ALA A 27 -2.45 3.77 -14.73
CA ALA A 27 -1.39 3.19 -13.91
C ALA A 27 -1.64 1.68 -13.73
N GLY A 28 -1.27 0.89 -14.75
CA GLY A 28 -0.81 -0.47 -14.51
C GLY A 28 0.65 -0.36 -14.09
N SER A 29 0.93 -0.48 -12.80
CA SER A 29 2.29 -0.44 -12.26
C SER A 29 3.12 -1.60 -12.81
N ASP A 30 4.34 -1.32 -13.28
CA ASP A 30 5.29 -2.32 -13.75
C ASP A 30 5.71 -3.21 -12.56
N PRO A 31 5.60 -4.55 -12.64
CA PRO A 31 6.01 -5.44 -11.56
C PRO A 31 7.51 -5.39 -11.23
N ASN A 32 8.34 -4.71 -12.06
CA ASN A 32 9.75 -4.43 -11.79
C ASN A 32 10.02 -3.00 -11.28
N GLU A 33 9.00 -2.17 -11.08
CA GLU A 33 9.20 -0.84 -10.52
C GLU A 33 9.63 -0.95 -9.04
N PRO A 34 10.65 -0.20 -8.59
CA PRO A 34 10.98 -0.13 -7.17
C PRO A 34 9.75 0.31 -6.36
N PRO A 35 9.59 -0.16 -5.11
CA PRO A 35 8.44 0.18 -4.29
C PRO A 35 8.22 1.70 -4.25
N ASP A 36 6.97 2.13 -4.37
CA ASP A 36 6.59 3.52 -4.18
C ASP A 36 6.97 3.96 -2.77
N GLN A 37 8.09 4.70 -2.66
CA GLN A 37 8.68 5.07 -1.38
C GLN A 37 7.71 5.88 -0.51
N LEU A 38 6.85 6.71 -1.13
CA LEU A 38 5.84 7.46 -0.38
C LEU A 38 4.79 6.53 0.22
N ARG A 39 4.41 5.49 -0.53
CA ARG A 39 3.47 4.49 -0.06
C ARG A 39 4.05 3.62 1.06
N VAL A 40 5.34 3.25 0.96
CA VAL A 40 6.05 2.53 2.03
C VAL A 40 6.11 3.36 3.32
N VAL A 41 6.48 4.64 3.24
CA VAL A 41 6.52 5.54 4.41
C VAL A 41 5.13 5.69 5.04
N ARG A 42 4.10 5.86 4.22
CA ARG A 42 2.71 5.91 4.70
C ARG A 42 2.30 4.61 5.40
N GLY A 43 2.69 3.47 4.83
CA GLY A 43 2.46 2.15 5.41
C GLY A 43 3.13 1.96 6.76
N GLU A 44 4.36 2.44 6.91
CA GLU A 44 5.09 2.41 8.17
C GLU A 44 4.36 3.23 9.24
N GLU A 45 3.97 4.48 8.95
CA GLU A 45 3.23 5.32 9.90
C GLU A 45 1.96 4.66 10.41
N LEU A 46 1.19 4.08 9.49
CA LEU A 46 -0.04 3.34 9.80
C LEU A 46 0.26 2.09 10.63
N TYR A 47 1.29 1.33 10.26
CA TYR A 47 1.71 0.16 11.01
C TYR A 47 2.06 0.50 12.46
N GLN A 48 2.85 1.56 12.67
CA GLN A 48 3.21 2.01 14.02
C GLN A 48 1.97 2.42 14.83
N GLN A 49 0.98 3.03 14.18
CA GLN A 49 -0.25 3.48 14.84
C GLN A 49 -1.20 2.32 15.21
N TYR A 50 -1.36 1.34 14.32
CA TYR A 50 -2.45 0.35 14.43
C TYR A 50 -1.99 -1.08 14.75
N CYS A 51 -0.75 -1.44 14.45
CA CYS A 51 -0.30 -2.83 14.45
C CYS A 51 0.84 -3.11 15.44
N ALA A 52 1.77 -2.16 15.59
CA ALA A 52 3.01 -2.35 16.34
C ALA A 52 2.82 -2.66 17.84
N SER A 53 1.67 -2.29 18.43
CA SER A 53 1.36 -2.62 19.83
C SER A 53 1.28 -4.14 20.08
N CYS A 54 0.95 -4.93 19.06
CA CYS A 54 0.88 -6.38 19.13
C CYS A 54 2.02 -7.05 18.34
N HIS A 55 2.35 -6.52 17.15
CA HIS A 55 3.34 -7.11 16.24
C HIS A 55 4.76 -6.56 16.42
N ARG A 56 4.97 -5.70 17.43
CA ARG A 56 6.21 -4.95 17.74
C ARG A 56 6.56 -3.91 16.68
N THR A 57 7.37 -2.92 17.05
CA THR A 57 7.71 -1.80 16.16
C THR A 57 8.59 -2.20 14.98
N ASP A 58 9.29 -3.32 15.10
CA ASP A 58 10.27 -3.86 14.16
C ASP A 58 9.75 -5.06 13.34
N LEU A 59 8.43 -5.28 13.32
CA LEU A 59 7.78 -6.39 12.62
C LEU A 59 8.09 -7.78 13.17
N SER A 60 8.83 -7.91 14.27
CA SER A 60 9.31 -9.22 14.72
C SER A 60 8.23 -10.08 15.38
N GLY A 61 7.05 -9.53 15.67
CA GLY A 61 5.96 -10.25 16.33
C GLY A 61 6.36 -10.82 17.70
N ASP A 62 5.53 -11.70 18.24
CA ASP A 62 5.87 -12.43 19.46
C ASP A 62 6.89 -13.56 19.15
N PRO A 63 7.97 -13.73 19.93
CA PRO A 63 8.94 -14.82 19.68
C PRO A 63 8.31 -16.22 19.75
N ASP A 64 7.25 -16.40 20.52
CA ASP A 64 6.54 -17.68 20.70
C ASP A 64 5.30 -17.79 19.79
N TRP A 65 5.23 -17.03 18.70
CA TRP A 65 4.06 -16.97 17.80
C TRP A 65 3.60 -18.31 17.21
N LYS A 66 4.45 -19.34 17.23
CA LYS A 66 4.12 -20.71 16.78
C LYS A 66 3.56 -21.59 17.90
N THR A 67 3.51 -21.11 19.14
CA THR A 67 3.04 -21.85 20.29
C THR A 67 1.69 -21.29 20.73
N PRO A 68 0.62 -22.10 20.76
CA PRO A 68 -0.66 -21.64 21.25
C PRO A 68 -0.57 -21.33 22.74
N LYS A 69 -1.27 -20.28 23.16
CA LYS A 69 -1.48 -19.92 24.57
C LYS A 69 -2.39 -20.94 25.24
N GLU A 70 -2.51 -20.86 26.56
CA GLU A 70 -3.40 -21.73 27.36
C GLU A 70 -4.86 -21.68 26.89
N ASP A 71 -5.32 -20.54 26.36
CA ASP A 71 -6.66 -20.36 25.81
C ASP A 71 -6.81 -20.84 24.36
N GLY A 72 -5.76 -21.46 23.80
CA GLY A 72 -5.69 -21.95 22.43
C GLY A 72 -5.38 -20.88 21.38
N SER A 73 -5.34 -19.59 21.74
CA SER A 73 -5.03 -18.52 20.78
C SER A 73 -3.54 -18.48 20.42
N TYR A 74 -3.22 -18.07 19.20
CA TYR A 74 -1.82 -17.86 18.80
C TYR A 74 -1.40 -16.42 19.07
N PRO A 75 -0.16 -16.19 19.56
CA PRO A 75 0.40 -14.84 19.63
C PRO A 75 0.56 -14.20 18.24
N PRO A 76 0.67 -12.85 18.16
CA PRO A 76 0.86 -12.14 16.90
C PRO A 76 2.13 -12.61 16.15
N PRO A 77 2.03 -13.08 14.90
CA PRO A 77 3.19 -13.52 14.14
C PRO A 77 4.07 -12.33 13.69
N PRO A 78 5.35 -12.60 13.35
CA PRO A 78 6.20 -11.65 12.67
C PRO A 78 5.65 -11.33 11.28
N HIS A 79 5.83 -10.07 10.87
CA HIS A 79 5.52 -9.59 9.51
C HIS A 79 6.79 -9.32 8.70
N ASP A 80 7.97 -9.53 9.27
CA ASP A 80 9.25 -9.57 8.55
C ASP A 80 9.48 -10.95 7.89
N SER A 81 10.68 -11.13 7.32
CA SER A 81 11.12 -12.40 6.70
C SER A 81 11.11 -13.63 7.64
N THR A 82 11.06 -13.45 8.97
CA THR A 82 11.06 -14.57 9.93
C THR A 82 9.66 -15.18 10.13
N GLY A 83 8.62 -14.47 9.67
CA GLY A 83 7.23 -14.90 9.72
C GLY A 83 6.81 -15.72 8.49
N HIS A 84 5.50 -15.69 8.20
CA HIS A 84 4.92 -16.37 7.03
C HIS A 84 3.96 -15.48 6.22
N THR A 85 3.89 -14.18 6.50
CA THR A 85 2.92 -13.26 5.88
C THR A 85 3.00 -13.28 4.36
N TRP A 86 4.21 -13.39 3.80
CA TRP A 86 4.49 -13.48 2.37
C TRP A 86 3.99 -14.78 1.69
N HIS A 87 3.50 -15.77 2.45
CA HIS A 87 2.80 -16.93 1.89
C HIS A 87 1.35 -16.64 1.49
N HIS A 88 0.84 -15.45 1.81
CA HIS A 88 -0.50 -15.03 1.50
C HIS A 88 -0.46 -13.91 0.47
N SER A 89 -1.42 -13.94 -0.44
CA SER A 89 -1.60 -12.89 -1.43
C SER A 89 -2.10 -11.59 -0.79
N ASP A 90 -1.90 -10.49 -1.51
CA ASP A 90 -2.33 -9.15 -1.10
C ASP A 90 -3.81 -9.08 -0.79
N GLN A 91 -4.68 -9.67 -1.62
CA GLN A 91 -6.12 -9.63 -1.37
C GLN A 91 -6.49 -10.42 -0.10
N VAL A 92 -5.86 -11.57 0.17
CA VAL A 92 -6.12 -12.33 1.41
C VAL A 92 -5.64 -11.54 2.63
N LEU A 93 -4.47 -10.92 2.55
CA LEU A 93 -3.94 -10.08 3.63
C LEU A 93 -4.80 -8.84 3.86
N LEU A 94 -5.28 -8.21 2.79
CA LEU A 94 -6.20 -7.08 2.86
C LEU A 94 -7.50 -7.47 3.55
N GLU A 95 -8.11 -8.59 3.15
CA GLU A 95 -9.33 -9.12 3.77
C GLU A 95 -9.11 -9.43 5.27
N ILE A 96 -7.98 -10.07 5.62
CA ILE A 96 -7.64 -10.35 7.03
C ILE A 96 -7.51 -9.06 7.85
N ILE A 97 -6.87 -8.01 7.32
CA ILE A 97 -6.71 -6.73 8.04
C ILE A 97 -8.06 -6.00 8.15
N ARG A 98 -8.81 -5.94 7.04
CA ARG A 98 -10.07 -5.21 6.96
C ARG A 98 -11.14 -5.87 7.82
N ASP A 99 -11.33 -7.17 7.66
CA ASP A 99 -12.49 -7.90 8.18
C ASP A 99 -12.13 -8.69 9.45
N GLY A 100 -10.84 -8.81 9.78
CA GLY A 100 -10.35 -9.73 10.79
C GLY A 100 -10.17 -11.13 10.20
N SER A 101 -9.76 -12.08 11.04
CA SER A 101 -9.54 -13.45 10.61
C SER A 101 -10.46 -14.44 11.33
N ASP A 102 -11.14 -15.26 10.56
CA ASP A 102 -11.90 -16.42 11.05
C ASP A 102 -11.00 -17.62 11.38
N PHE A 103 -9.66 -17.52 11.24
CA PHE A 103 -8.77 -18.51 11.84
C PHE A 103 -9.09 -18.56 13.33
N ALA A 104 -9.71 -19.67 13.76
CA ALA A 104 -10.52 -19.83 14.98
C ALA A 104 -9.84 -19.46 16.32
N GLN A 105 -8.59 -19.01 16.27
CA GLN A 105 -7.68 -18.75 17.38
C GLN A 105 -6.94 -17.41 17.22
N SER A 106 -7.26 -16.58 16.22
CA SER A 106 -6.72 -15.23 16.08
C SER A 106 -7.46 -14.25 16.99
N ARG A 107 -6.70 -13.41 17.70
CA ARG A 107 -7.23 -12.29 18.52
C ARG A 107 -7.08 -10.94 17.82
N MET A 108 -6.67 -10.93 16.55
CA MET A 108 -6.49 -9.71 15.78
C MET A 108 -7.86 -9.06 15.48
N PRO A 109 -8.09 -7.79 15.84
CA PRO A 109 -9.34 -7.11 15.52
C PRO A 109 -9.43 -6.77 14.02
N SER A 110 -10.64 -6.50 13.55
CA SER A 110 -10.88 -5.93 12.23
C SER A 110 -10.56 -4.43 12.20
N PHE A 111 -10.07 -3.93 11.07
CA PHE A 111 -9.67 -2.54 10.90
C PHE A 111 -10.45 -1.78 9.82
N GLY A 112 -11.39 -2.41 9.10
CA GLY A 112 -12.11 -1.79 7.98
C GLY A 112 -12.93 -0.54 8.32
N GLU A 113 -13.28 -0.32 9.60
CA GLU A 113 -13.91 0.93 10.05
C GLU A 113 -12.91 2.07 10.28
N ARG A 114 -11.61 1.77 10.36
CA ARG A 114 -10.52 2.71 10.70
C ARG A 114 -9.54 2.94 9.55
N LEU A 115 -9.36 1.95 8.68
CA LEU A 115 -8.42 1.94 7.58
C LEU A 115 -9.18 1.71 6.26
N SER A 116 -8.86 2.51 5.26
CA SER A 116 -9.31 2.27 3.88
C SER A 116 -8.52 1.12 3.23
N ASP A 117 -9.05 0.53 2.17
CA ASP A 117 -8.31 -0.47 1.38
C ASP A 117 -6.96 0.08 0.86
N ASP A 118 -6.89 1.38 0.53
CA ASP A 118 -5.65 2.06 0.12
C ASP A 118 -4.64 2.17 1.28
N ASP A 119 -5.12 2.49 2.49
CA ASP A 119 -4.27 2.52 3.71
C ASP A 119 -3.75 1.12 4.03
N ILE A 120 -4.59 0.09 3.92
CA ILE A 120 -4.18 -1.30 4.10
C ILE A 120 -3.16 -1.70 3.04
N GLY A 121 -3.39 -1.33 1.77
CA GLY A 121 -2.42 -1.53 0.70
C GLY A 121 -1.06 -0.88 0.99
N ALA A 122 -1.05 0.33 1.57
CA ALA A 122 0.19 0.97 1.99
C ALA A 122 0.93 0.17 3.08
N ILE A 123 0.21 -0.37 4.07
CA ILE A 123 0.78 -1.25 5.10
C ILE A 123 1.40 -2.51 4.46
N LEU A 124 0.74 -3.11 3.47
CA LEU A 124 1.27 -4.28 2.76
C LEU A 124 2.55 -3.95 1.99
N GLU A 125 2.64 -2.76 1.36
CA GLU A 125 3.89 -2.31 0.75
C GLU A 125 5.02 -2.10 1.77
N PHE A 126 4.71 -1.63 2.98
CA PHE A 126 5.67 -1.57 4.06
C PHE A 126 6.16 -2.97 4.47
N PHE A 127 5.30 -3.99 4.53
CA PHE A 127 5.73 -5.37 4.79
C PHE A 127 6.69 -5.86 3.69
N LYS A 128 6.31 -5.69 2.42
CA LYS A 128 7.14 -6.09 1.25
C LYS A 128 8.50 -5.41 1.24
N ALA A 129 8.59 -4.16 1.66
CA ALA A 129 9.84 -3.42 1.76
C ALA A 129 10.80 -4.01 2.81
N ASN A 130 10.29 -4.74 3.81
CA ASN A 130 11.05 -5.39 4.88
C ASN A 130 11.34 -6.88 4.61
N TRP A 131 10.91 -7.40 3.46
CA TRP A 131 11.19 -8.78 3.05
C TRP A 131 12.47 -8.90 2.23
N GLY A 132 13.03 -10.11 2.19
CA GLY A 132 14.09 -10.47 1.26
C GLY A 132 13.57 -10.59 -0.19
N PRO A 133 14.49 -10.72 -1.17
CA PRO A 133 14.13 -10.89 -2.57
C PRO A 133 13.37 -12.19 -2.84
N GLU A 134 13.66 -13.27 -2.10
CA GLU A 134 13.00 -14.57 -2.27
C GLU A 134 11.56 -14.54 -1.80
N GLU A 135 11.28 -13.93 -0.64
CA GLU A 135 9.95 -13.80 -0.07
C GLU A 135 9.06 -12.89 -0.94
N ARG A 136 9.61 -11.77 -1.44
CA ARG A 136 8.88 -10.92 -2.40
C ARG A 136 8.54 -11.65 -3.69
N GLU A 137 9.47 -12.46 -4.19
CA GLU A 137 9.24 -13.24 -5.41
C GLU A 137 8.17 -14.32 -5.19
N TYR A 138 8.24 -15.04 -4.07
CA TYR A 138 7.21 -16.01 -3.70
C TYR A 138 5.84 -15.35 -3.60
N GLN A 139 5.76 -14.21 -2.91
CA GLN A 139 4.49 -13.50 -2.72
C GLN A 139 3.90 -13.01 -4.04
N ARG A 140 4.74 -12.57 -4.99
CA ARG A 140 4.32 -12.22 -6.34
C ARG A 140 3.66 -13.40 -7.05
N GLN A 141 4.24 -14.60 -6.93
CA GLN A 141 3.68 -15.82 -7.53
C GLN A 141 2.33 -16.20 -6.90
N ILE A 142 2.18 -16.00 -5.58
CA ILE A 142 0.90 -16.22 -4.87
C ILE A 142 -0.16 -15.20 -5.34
N ASN A 143 0.21 -13.93 -5.50
CA ASN A 143 -0.67 -12.91 -6.07
C ASN A 143 -1.15 -13.28 -7.48
N GLU A 144 -0.23 -13.68 -8.37
CA GLU A 144 -0.57 -14.10 -9.72
C GLU A 144 -1.49 -15.33 -9.73
N GLN A 145 -1.25 -16.29 -8.84
CA GLN A 145 -2.10 -17.47 -8.72
C GLN A 145 -3.51 -17.09 -8.26
N GLN A 146 -3.64 -16.22 -7.25
CA GLN A 146 -4.94 -15.76 -6.79
C GLN A 146 -5.71 -15.03 -7.89
N ALA A 147 -5.04 -14.13 -8.63
CA ALA A 147 -5.66 -13.39 -9.72
C ALA A 147 -6.27 -14.33 -10.77
N ARG A 148 -5.56 -15.41 -11.14
CA ARG A 148 -6.05 -16.42 -12.10
C ARG A 148 -7.24 -17.25 -11.59
N LEU A 149 -7.39 -17.38 -10.27
CA LEU A 149 -8.52 -18.12 -9.67
C LEU A 149 -9.77 -17.25 -9.49
N GLY A 150 -9.61 -15.93 -9.52
CA GLY A 150 -10.71 -14.96 -9.45
C GLY A 150 -11.34 -14.58 -10.80
N GLU A 151 -10.74 -15.02 -11.91
CA GLU A 151 -11.28 -14.93 -13.29
C GLU A 151 -12.21 -16.11 -13.63
#